data_AF-A0AAV8WY46-F1
#
_entry.id   AF-A0AAV8WY46-F1
#
_cell.length_a   1.000
_cell.length_b   1.000
_cell.length_c   1.000
_cell.angle_alpha   90.00
_cell.angle_beta   90.00
_cell.angle_gamma   90.00
#
_symmetry.space_group_name_H-M   'P 1'
#
loop_
_entity.id
_entity.type
_entity.pdbx_description
1 polymer ?
#
loop_
_entity_poly.entity_id
_entity_poly.type
_entity_poly.pdbx_seq_one_letter_code
_entity_poly.pdbx_strand_id
1 'polypeptide(L)'
;MIYSPNNKISINLNFEFLDDMKKKEKLKYAPLIQLVSMICKRNVESATTAHGTPIVEKDATMTVGPRGPILLQDNAFIEEMAHFDRERIPERVVHAKGAGAFGYFEVTHDITKYTAATVFSTIGKKTPVAVRFSTVGGEAGSADTVRDPRGFAVKFYRTLFFSLVLSIHKKRNPQTHLKDADMFWDFHSLRPETMHQFLILFSDRGIPDGYRHMNGYGSHTFKLINKDGKIHFCKFHYKTDQGIKNLDVKKADQLASSDPDYSIRDLFNAIADGQYPSWTYYVQIMTPEQAAASKYNPFDVTKVWSHKDYPLIPVGKMVLNRNPENYFAEVEQIAFSPAHMIPGIEPSPDKMLLGRLFSYGDTHRHRLGPNYLQLPVNCPFKVRSYQRDGFGNFISPGNVPNYHPNSFSGPSNDARAKTLAPPFAVSGEAYRYIMIMM
;
A
#
# COMPACT_ATOMS: atom_id res chain seq x y z
N MET A 1 17.40 -39.40 26.11
CA MET A 1 17.08 -40.59 25.30
C MET A 1 17.04 -40.18 23.84
N ILE A 2 17.57 -41.00 22.93
CA ILE A 2 17.60 -40.70 21.50
C ILE A 2 16.22 -41.00 20.92
N TYR A 3 15.57 -40.01 20.29
CA TYR A 3 14.31 -40.23 19.58
C TYR A 3 14.57 -40.32 18.08
N SER A 4 14.15 -41.43 17.46
CA SER A 4 14.34 -41.71 16.04
C SER A 4 13.15 -41.17 15.22
N PRO A 5 13.37 -40.34 14.18
CA PRO A 5 12.28 -39.83 13.36
C PRO A 5 11.98 -40.79 12.20
N ASN A 6 11.23 -41.87 12.46
CA ASN A 6 10.81 -42.82 11.43
C ASN A 6 9.45 -43.48 11.72
N ASN A 7 8.39 -42.67 11.79
CA ASN A 7 7.00 -43.13 11.67
C ASN A 7 6.35 -42.52 10.43
N LYS A 8 6.43 -43.22 9.30
CA LYS A 8 5.54 -42.96 8.16
C LYS A 8 4.16 -43.54 8.49
N ILE A 9 3.20 -42.67 8.83
CA ILE A 9 1.80 -43.09 8.95
C ILE A 9 1.25 -43.25 7.53
N SER A 10 1.21 -44.49 7.05
CA SER A 10 0.55 -44.85 5.79
C SER A 10 -0.96 -44.93 6.01
N ILE A 11 -1.70 -43.94 5.54
CA ILE A 11 -3.16 -43.98 5.50
C ILE A 11 -3.58 -44.94 4.37
N ASN A 12 -3.91 -46.19 4.73
CA ASN A 12 -4.57 -47.13 3.82
C ASN A 12 -6.06 -46.76 3.70
N LEU A 13 -6.38 -45.84 2.77
CA LEU A 13 -7.73 -45.73 2.25
C LEU A 13 -7.96 -46.85 1.24
N ASN A 14 -9.08 -47.56 1.38
CA ASN A 14 -9.37 -48.75 0.59
C ASN A 14 -9.59 -48.36 -0.89
N PHE A 15 -8.70 -48.80 -1.79
CA PHE A 15 -8.65 -48.34 -3.19
C PHE A 15 -9.79 -48.85 -4.08
N GLU A 16 -10.61 -49.80 -3.61
CA GLU A 16 -11.70 -50.42 -4.37
C GLU A 16 -12.72 -49.40 -4.92
N PHE A 17 -12.95 -48.28 -4.22
CA PHE A 17 -13.90 -47.25 -4.67
C PHE A 17 -13.41 -46.43 -5.87
N LEU A 18 -12.11 -46.43 -6.18
CA LEU A 18 -11.51 -45.63 -7.26
C LEU A 18 -11.34 -46.39 -8.58
N ASP A 19 -11.22 -47.72 -8.55
CA ASP A 19 -11.04 -48.51 -9.77
C ASP A 19 -12.35 -48.82 -10.50
N ASP A 20 -13.50 -48.83 -9.80
CA ASP A 20 -14.81 -49.05 -10.41
C ASP A 20 -15.28 -47.87 -11.30
N MET A 21 -14.71 -46.66 -11.10
CA MET A 21 -15.07 -45.45 -11.86
C MET A 21 -14.40 -45.31 -13.25
N LYS A 22 -14.35 -46.39 -14.07
CA LYS A 22 -13.79 -46.33 -15.44
C LYS A 22 -14.62 -47.03 -16.53
N LYS A 23 -15.63 -46.30 -17.05
CA LYS A 23 -15.79 -45.97 -18.50
C LYS A 23 -17.09 -45.19 -18.80
N LYS A 24 -17.14 -43.89 -18.43
CA LYS A 24 -17.76 -42.77 -19.22
C LYS A 24 -17.83 -41.42 -18.49
N GLU A 25 -17.75 -41.37 -17.15
CA GLU A 25 -18.01 -40.13 -16.39
C GLU A 25 -16.79 -39.25 -16.02
N LYS A 26 -15.59 -39.52 -16.55
CA LYS A 26 -14.35 -38.81 -16.16
C LYS A 26 -14.39 -37.28 -16.29
N LEU A 27 -15.18 -36.71 -17.22
CA LEU A 27 -15.31 -35.24 -17.34
C LEU A 27 -16.16 -34.62 -16.23
N LYS A 28 -17.16 -35.35 -15.70
CA LYS A 28 -18.17 -34.83 -14.76
C LYS A 28 -17.61 -34.64 -13.34
N TYR A 29 -16.61 -35.46 -12.99
CA TYR A 29 -15.96 -35.47 -11.67
C TYR A 29 -14.49 -35.01 -11.70
N ALA A 30 -14.00 -34.46 -12.81
CA ALA A 30 -12.61 -33.98 -12.91
C ALA A 30 -12.20 -32.98 -11.79
N PRO A 31 -13.04 -32.00 -11.37
CA PRO A 31 -12.71 -31.12 -10.25
C PRO A 31 -12.60 -31.88 -8.92
N LEU A 32 -13.47 -32.88 -8.70
CA LEU A 32 -13.49 -33.69 -7.48
C LEU A 32 -12.25 -34.61 -7.42
N ILE A 33 -11.88 -35.24 -8.54
CA ILE A 33 -10.68 -36.06 -8.66
C ILE A 33 -9.41 -35.20 -8.46
N GLN A 34 -9.40 -33.97 -8.96
CA GLN A 34 -8.28 -33.04 -8.75
C GLN A 34 -8.18 -32.56 -7.29
N LEU A 35 -9.32 -32.31 -6.64
CA LEU A 35 -9.39 -32.00 -5.20
C LEU A 35 -8.89 -33.17 -4.34
N VAL A 36 -9.38 -34.39 -4.59
CA VAL A 36 -8.92 -35.61 -3.91
C VAL A 36 -7.43 -35.86 -4.17
N SER A 37 -6.94 -35.68 -5.40
CA SER A 37 -5.51 -35.79 -5.72
C SER A 37 -4.65 -34.70 -5.05
N MET A 38 -5.20 -33.52 -4.74
CA MET A 38 -4.52 -32.49 -3.96
C MET A 38 -4.46 -32.86 -2.48
N ILE A 39 -5.54 -33.44 -1.93
CA ILE A 39 -5.62 -33.91 -0.55
C ILE A 39 -4.63 -35.05 -0.31
N CYS A 40 -4.63 -36.09 -1.16
CA CYS A 40 -3.78 -37.27 -1.02
C CYS A 40 -2.27 -37.03 -1.26
N LYS A 41 -1.85 -35.83 -1.70
CA LYS A 41 -0.43 -35.47 -1.92
C LYS A 41 0.18 -34.55 -0.86
N ARG A 42 -0.58 -34.16 0.16
CA ARG A 42 -0.07 -33.34 1.25
C ARG A 42 0.53 -34.24 2.34
N ASN A 43 1.82 -34.07 2.62
CA ASN A 43 2.33 -34.40 3.95
C ASN A 43 1.62 -33.46 4.93
N VAL A 44 0.74 -34.01 5.77
CA VAL A 44 0.15 -33.26 6.87
C VAL A 44 1.19 -33.21 7.98
N GLU A 45 1.74 -32.03 8.21
CA GLU A 45 2.65 -31.78 9.34
C GLU A 45 1.85 -31.69 10.65
N SER A 46 2.46 -32.11 11.76
CA SER A 46 1.85 -32.01 13.09
C SER A 46 1.68 -30.53 13.47
N ALA A 47 0.49 -30.16 13.94
CA ALA A 47 0.27 -28.83 14.52
C ALA A 47 1.15 -28.65 15.76
N THR A 48 1.67 -27.43 15.95
CA THR A 48 2.53 -27.09 17.10
C THR A 48 2.05 -25.83 17.81
N THR A 49 2.47 -25.66 19.05
CA THR A 49 2.53 -24.35 19.71
C THR A 49 3.52 -23.43 18.98
N ALA A 50 3.50 -22.12 19.25
CA ALA A 50 4.43 -21.15 18.66
C ALA A 50 5.88 -21.37 19.13
N HIS A 51 6.07 -22.06 20.27
CA HIS A 51 7.37 -22.52 20.76
C HIS A 51 7.77 -23.92 20.21
N GLY A 52 7.01 -24.49 19.28
CA GLY A 52 7.37 -25.69 18.52
C GLY A 52 7.03 -27.03 19.15
N THR A 53 6.26 -27.06 20.25
CA THR A 53 5.80 -28.32 20.86
C THR A 53 4.62 -28.90 20.08
N PRO A 54 4.64 -30.18 19.65
CA PRO A 54 3.51 -30.82 19.00
C PRO A 54 2.25 -30.80 19.87
N ILE A 55 1.10 -30.46 19.28
CA ILE A 55 -0.20 -30.46 19.93
C ILE A 55 -0.74 -31.90 19.98
N VAL A 56 -1.22 -32.32 21.16
CA VAL A 56 -1.72 -33.69 21.40
C VAL A 56 -3.13 -33.88 20.82
N GLU A 57 -4.01 -32.93 21.11
CA GLU A 57 -5.38 -32.85 20.59
C GLU A 57 -5.68 -31.36 20.37
N LYS A 58 -6.30 -31.04 19.23
CA LYS A 58 -6.59 -29.66 18.80
C LYS A 58 -8.09 -29.34 18.81
N ASP A 59 -8.93 -30.38 18.78
CA ASP A 59 -10.39 -30.27 18.71
C ASP A 59 -11.06 -30.34 20.11
N ALA A 60 -10.27 -30.52 21.18
CA ALA A 60 -10.76 -30.58 22.55
C ALA A 60 -9.84 -29.83 23.54
N THR A 61 -10.44 -29.29 24.61
CA THR A 61 -9.72 -28.72 25.76
C THR A 61 -9.56 -29.74 26.89
N MET A 62 -8.56 -29.52 27.75
CA MET A 62 -8.32 -30.39 28.90
C MET A 62 -9.32 -30.11 30.04
N THR A 63 -10.09 -31.12 30.43
CA THR A 63 -11.13 -31.02 31.48
C THR A 63 -11.00 -32.05 32.59
N VAL A 64 -11.66 -31.81 33.73
CA VAL A 64 -11.80 -32.79 34.83
C VAL A 64 -12.88 -33.84 34.47
N GLY A 65 -12.53 -34.74 33.55
CA GLY A 65 -13.45 -35.73 32.99
C GLY A 65 -14.44 -35.15 31.96
N PRO A 66 -15.26 -35.99 31.30
CA PRO A 66 -15.97 -35.62 30.06
C PRO A 66 -17.02 -34.50 30.17
N ARG A 67 -17.35 -34.04 31.39
CA ARG A 67 -18.30 -32.95 31.65
C ARG A 67 -17.82 -32.00 32.76
N GLY A 68 -16.54 -32.07 33.13
CA GLY A 68 -15.95 -31.20 34.15
C GLY A 68 -15.51 -29.83 33.60
N PRO A 69 -15.09 -28.92 34.48
CA PRO A 69 -14.48 -27.65 34.09
C PRO A 69 -13.14 -27.87 33.36
N ILE A 70 -12.73 -26.87 32.58
CA ILE A 70 -11.40 -26.79 31.95
C ILE A 70 -10.28 -26.62 32.98
N LEU A 71 -9.06 -27.01 32.62
CA LEU A 71 -7.87 -26.87 33.45
C LEU A 71 -6.92 -25.79 32.92
N LEU A 72 -6.41 -24.94 33.82
CA LEU A 72 -5.45 -23.86 33.50
C LEU A 72 -4.10 -24.38 32.95
N GLN A 73 -3.81 -25.68 33.09
CA GLN A 73 -2.61 -26.31 32.53
C GLN A 73 -2.72 -26.63 31.02
N ASP A 74 -3.86 -26.37 30.38
CA ASP A 74 -4.03 -26.45 28.93
C ASP A 74 -3.32 -25.28 28.22
N ASN A 75 -1.99 -25.36 28.17
CA ASN A 75 -1.16 -24.31 27.58
C ASN A 75 -1.43 -24.13 26.08
N ALA A 76 -1.81 -25.20 25.35
CA ALA A 76 -2.09 -25.10 23.91
C ALA A 76 -3.32 -24.22 23.65
N PHE A 77 -4.41 -24.45 24.39
CA PHE A 77 -5.60 -23.60 24.35
C PHE A 77 -5.31 -22.14 24.75
N ILE A 78 -4.56 -21.93 25.84
CA ILE A 78 -4.24 -20.59 26.35
C ILE A 78 -3.38 -19.80 25.36
N GLU A 79 -2.37 -20.43 24.77
CA GLU A 79 -1.44 -19.79 23.82
C GLU A 79 -2.15 -19.41 22.51
N GLU A 80 -3.02 -20.28 21.99
CA GLU A 80 -3.84 -20.00 20.80
C GLU A 80 -4.82 -18.85 21.06
N MET A 81 -5.58 -18.90 22.16
CA MET A 81 -6.55 -17.86 22.50
C MET A 81 -5.87 -16.50 22.71
N ALA A 82 -4.73 -16.49 23.42
CA ALA A 82 -3.96 -15.26 23.65
C ALA A 82 -3.40 -14.66 22.34
N HIS A 83 -3.09 -15.47 21.33
CA HIS A 83 -2.72 -14.97 20.00
C HIS A 83 -3.93 -14.46 19.22
N PHE A 84 -5.04 -15.20 19.22
CA PHE A 84 -6.31 -14.82 18.58
C PHE A 84 -6.80 -13.44 19.06
N ASP A 85 -6.81 -13.21 20.37
CA ASP A 85 -7.17 -11.94 21.02
C ASP A 85 -6.31 -10.73 20.55
N ARG A 86 -5.17 -11.00 19.90
CA ARG A 86 -4.15 -10.01 19.50
C ARG A 86 -3.94 -9.92 17.98
N GLU A 87 -4.75 -10.60 17.17
CA GLU A 87 -4.66 -10.52 15.70
C GLU A 87 -4.91 -9.10 15.14
N ARG A 88 -5.70 -8.29 15.84
CA ARG A 88 -6.15 -6.98 15.33
C ARG A 88 -5.14 -5.88 15.72
N ILE A 89 -4.54 -5.28 14.69
CA ILE A 89 -3.86 -3.98 14.79
C ILE A 89 -4.82 -2.84 14.44
N PRO A 90 -4.53 -1.57 14.80
CA PRO A 90 -5.35 -0.44 14.38
C PRO A 90 -5.48 -0.36 12.85
N GLU A 91 -6.67 -0.06 12.34
CA GLU A 91 -6.83 0.26 10.92
C GLU A 91 -6.11 1.56 10.55
N ARG A 92 -5.98 1.84 9.25
CA ARG A 92 -5.52 3.16 8.81
C ARG A 92 -6.61 4.20 9.13
N VAL A 93 -6.24 5.27 9.83
CA VAL A 93 -7.16 6.38 10.19
C VAL A 93 -7.95 6.95 9.00
N VAL A 94 -7.38 6.84 7.80
CA VAL A 94 -7.98 7.12 6.48
C VAL A 94 -7.50 6.05 5.50
N HIS A 95 -8.31 5.70 4.49
CA HIS A 95 -8.02 4.60 3.56
C HIS A 95 -7.93 3.21 4.22
N ALA A 96 -8.82 2.92 5.17
CA ALA A 96 -8.86 1.61 5.84
C ALA A 96 -9.16 0.48 4.84
N LYS A 97 -10.30 0.52 4.14
CA LYS A 97 -10.64 -0.47 3.10
C LYS A 97 -9.74 -0.32 1.87
N GLY A 98 -9.27 -1.43 1.30
CA GLY A 98 -8.44 -1.41 0.10
C GLY A 98 -7.98 -2.78 -0.40
N ALA A 99 -7.28 -2.78 -1.54
CA ALA A 99 -6.67 -3.95 -2.15
C ALA A 99 -5.18 -3.68 -2.40
N GLY A 100 -4.34 -4.72 -2.41
CA GLY A 100 -2.92 -4.60 -2.72
C GLY A 100 -2.47 -5.61 -3.75
N ALA A 101 -1.47 -5.24 -4.54
CA ALA A 101 -0.86 -6.08 -5.56
C ALA A 101 0.59 -5.64 -5.84
N PHE A 102 1.35 -6.51 -6.48
CA PHE A 102 2.78 -6.33 -6.75
C PHE A 102 3.09 -6.47 -8.24
N GLY A 103 4.23 -5.94 -8.65
CA GLY A 103 4.79 -6.19 -9.96
C GLY A 103 6.03 -5.35 -10.21
N TYR A 104 6.09 -4.64 -11.34
CA TYR A 104 7.24 -3.83 -11.70
C TYR A 104 6.86 -2.52 -12.40
N PHE A 105 7.77 -1.56 -12.31
CA PHE A 105 7.83 -0.38 -13.16
C PHE A 105 9.01 -0.50 -14.12
N GLU A 106 8.78 -0.24 -15.40
CA GLU A 106 9.76 -0.27 -16.49
C GLU A 106 9.90 1.12 -17.11
N VAL A 107 11.12 1.66 -17.14
CA VAL A 107 11.40 2.93 -17.83
C VAL A 107 11.29 2.73 -19.34
N THR A 108 10.51 3.55 -20.03
CA THR A 108 10.35 3.49 -21.49
C THR A 108 10.91 4.72 -22.21
N HIS A 109 11.08 5.84 -21.49
CA HIS A 109 11.56 7.11 -22.04
C HIS A 109 12.58 7.76 -21.10
N ASP A 110 13.54 8.48 -21.67
CA ASP A 110 14.59 9.17 -20.92
C ASP A 110 14.11 10.53 -20.38
N ILE A 111 14.12 10.66 -19.05
CA ILE A 111 13.88 11.91 -18.32
C ILE A 111 15.07 12.34 -17.45
N THR A 112 16.25 11.76 -17.63
CA THR A 112 17.45 12.01 -16.83
C THR A 112 17.91 13.47 -16.87
N LYS A 113 17.57 14.20 -17.95
CA LYS A 113 17.74 15.65 -18.07
C LYS A 113 17.04 16.46 -16.98
N TYR A 114 15.97 15.92 -16.39
CA TYR A 114 15.21 16.54 -15.29
C TYR A 114 15.53 15.94 -13.92
N THR A 115 15.93 14.67 -13.85
CA THR A 115 16.12 13.96 -12.58
C THR A 115 17.28 12.96 -12.61
N ALA A 116 18.10 12.96 -11.57
CA ALA A 116 19.11 11.94 -11.30
C ALA A 116 18.55 10.75 -10.48
N ALA A 117 17.22 10.64 -10.32
CA ALA A 117 16.61 9.57 -9.55
C ALA A 117 16.96 8.20 -10.13
N THR A 118 17.47 7.29 -9.29
CA THR A 118 18.00 6.00 -9.75
C THR A 118 16.94 5.09 -10.38
N VAL A 119 15.66 5.27 -10.02
CA VAL A 119 14.52 4.55 -10.63
C VAL A 119 14.33 4.88 -12.11
N PHE A 120 14.73 6.07 -12.58
CA PHE A 120 14.58 6.53 -13.97
C PHE A 120 15.90 6.54 -14.76
N SER A 121 16.96 5.88 -14.26
CA SER A 121 18.33 6.08 -14.76
C SER A 121 18.60 5.60 -16.20
N THR A 122 17.78 4.70 -16.72
CA THR A 122 18.06 3.96 -17.97
C THR A 122 16.77 3.38 -18.52
N ILE A 123 16.52 3.50 -19.83
CA ILE A 123 15.40 2.84 -20.52
C ILE A 123 15.55 1.30 -20.39
N GLY A 124 14.43 0.58 -20.27
CA GLY A 124 14.38 -0.87 -20.02
C GLY A 124 14.65 -1.27 -18.56
N LYS A 125 15.02 -0.33 -17.69
CA LYS A 125 15.24 -0.63 -16.27
C LYS A 125 13.94 -1.01 -15.58
N LYS A 126 13.90 -2.23 -15.04
CA LYS A 126 12.81 -2.73 -14.19
C LYS A 126 13.09 -2.49 -12.72
N THR A 127 12.13 -1.91 -12.02
CA THR A 127 12.15 -1.71 -10.56
C THR A 127 10.92 -2.39 -9.97
N PRO A 128 11.05 -3.33 -9.01
CA PRO A 128 9.90 -3.96 -8.39
C PRO A 128 9.01 -2.93 -7.68
N VAL A 129 7.69 -3.11 -7.73
CA VAL A 129 6.72 -2.24 -7.04
C VAL A 129 5.73 -3.03 -6.20
N ALA A 130 5.26 -2.41 -5.12
CA ALA A 130 4.01 -2.74 -4.45
C ALA A 130 3.03 -1.58 -4.61
N VAL A 131 1.76 -1.89 -4.81
CA VAL A 131 0.68 -0.91 -4.95
C VAL A 131 -0.45 -1.28 -3.98
N ARG A 132 -1.05 -0.26 -3.35
CA ARG A 132 -2.29 -0.40 -2.58
C ARG A 132 -3.31 0.61 -3.07
N PHE A 133 -4.47 0.11 -3.47
CA PHE A 133 -5.65 0.90 -3.77
C PHE A 133 -6.60 0.93 -2.57
N SER A 134 -7.48 1.91 -2.51
CA SER A 134 -8.40 2.08 -1.36
C SER A 134 -9.51 3.09 -1.62
N THR A 135 -10.61 3.01 -0.85
CA THR A 135 -11.50 4.17 -0.57
C THR A 135 -10.82 5.11 0.44
N VAL A 136 -11.47 6.17 0.93
CA VAL A 136 -10.91 7.14 1.90
C VAL A 136 -11.66 7.11 3.24
N GLY A 137 -12.98 7.34 3.20
CA GLY A 137 -13.79 7.67 4.38
C GLY A 137 -14.34 6.44 5.12
N GLY A 138 -14.42 5.30 4.45
CA GLY A 138 -14.88 4.04 5.02
C GLY A 138 -13.86 3.37 5.95
N GLU A 139 -14.37 2.64 6.94
CA GLU A 139 -13.61 1.75 7.82
C GLU A 139 -13.29 0.41 7.13
N ALA A 140 -12.51 -0.48 7.75
CA ALA A 140 -11.99 -1.70 7.11
C ALA A 140 -13.06 -2.67 6.57
N GLY A 141 -14.28 -2.65 7.12
CA GLY A 141 -15.43 -3.45 6.64
C GLY A 141 -16.41 -2.71 5.71
N SER A 142 -16.04 -1.52 5.22
CA SER A 142 -16.90 -0.75 4.30
C SER A 142 -16.91 -1.31 2.87
N ALA A 143 -17.92 -0.95 2.07
CA ALA A 143 -18.05 -1.38 0.68
C ALA A 143 -17.08 -0.65 -0.27
N ASP A 144 -16.58 -1.36 -1.27
CA ASP A 144 -15.65 -0.83 -2.28
C ASP A 144 -16.30 0.11 -3.30
N THR A 145 -17.58 -0.10 -3.64
CA THR A 145 -18.29 0.59 -4.74
C THR A 145 -19.04 1.85 -4.28
N VAL A 146 -18.43 2.64 -3.40
CA VAL A 146 -19.02 3.90 -2.89
C VAL A 146 -18.48 5.14 -3.60
N ARG A 147 -19.21 6.27 -3.54
CA ARG A 147 -18.72 7.58 -4.01
C ARG A 147 -17.67 8.13 -3.04
N ASP A 148 -16.41 8.10 -3.45
CA ASP A 148 -15.27 8.49 -2.61
C ASP A 148 -14.04 8.71 -3.53
N PRO A 149 -13.07 9.59 -3.23
CA PRO A 149 -11.79 9.52 -3.91
C PRO A 149 -11.15 8.15 -3.70
N ARG A 150 -10.34 7.68 -4.65
CA ARG A 150 -9.59 6.43 -4.50
C ARG A 150 -8.13 6.72 -4.19
N GLY A 151 -7.62 6.07 -3.15
CA GLY A 151 -6.19 6.02 -2.89
C GLY A 151 -5.51 5.17 -3.96
N PHE A 152 -4.39 5.66 -4.48
CA PHE A 152 -3.52 4.94 -5.39
C PHE A 152 -2.10 5.08 -4.85
N ALA A 153 -1.75 4.21 -3.90
CA ALA A 153 -0.47 4.24 -3.23
C ALA A 153 0.53 3.34 -3.95
N VAL A 154 1.68 3.89 -4.37
CA VAL A 154 2.77 3.13 -5.01
C VAL A 154 3.96 3.05 -4.06
N LYS A 155 4.77 2.00 -4.17
CA LYS A 155 6.06 1.83 -3.49
C LYS A 155 7.02 1.18 -4.49
N PHE A 156 8.03 1.90 -4.95
CA PHE A 156 9.11 1.28 -5.73
C PHE A 156 10.16 0.76 -4.75
N TYR A 157 10.50 -0.53 -4.84
CA TYR A 157 11.51 -1.09 -3.97
C TYR A 157 12.90 -0.57 -4.39
N ARG A 158 13.68 -0.15 -3.37
CA ARG A 158 14.86 0.73 -3.46
C ARG A 158 14.57 2.24 -3.52
N THR A 159 13.33 2.71 -3.76
CA THR A 159 12.97 4.15 -3.85
C THR A 159 11.49 4.45 -3.52
N LEU A 160 11.12 4.83 -2.29
CA LEU A 160 9.72 4.75 -1.83
C LEU A 160 8.86 6.00 -2.18
N PHE A 161 7.76 5.84 -2.91
CA PHE A 161 6.92 6.94 -3.44
C PHE A 161 5.60 6.37 -4.02
N PHE A 162 4.34 6.75 -3.70
CA PHE A 162 3.72 7.86 -2.91
C PHE A 162 2.22 7.55 -2.56
N SER A 163 1.44 8.41 -1.84
CA SER A 163 -0.05 8.34 -1.66
C SER A 163 -0.67 9.72 -1.24
N LEU A 164 -1.99 9.99 -1.38
CA LEU A 164 -2.69 11.27 -1.02
C LEU A 164 -3.90 11.10 -0.08
N VAL A 165 -4.09 12.06 0.85
CA VAL A 165 -5.31 12.30 1.66
C VAL A 165 -5.62 13.80 1.70
N LEU A 166 -6.90 14.19 1.70
CA LEU A 166 -7.38 15.56 2.00
C LEU A 166 -8.50 15.57 3.07
N SER A 167 -8.14 16.01 4.28
CA SER A 167 -9.00 16.24 5.47
C SER A 167 -9.62 15.00 6.15
N ILE A 168 -9.60 14.98 7.50
CA ILE A 168 -9.70 13.75 8.31
C ILE A 168 -11.03 13.59 9.06
N HIS A 169 -11.74 14.67 9.44
CA HIS A 169 -12.94 14.59 10.28
C HIS A 169 -14.26 14.25 9.53
N LYS A 170 -14.17 13.82 8.26
CA LYS A 170 -15.33 13.50 7.40
C LYS A 170 -15.83 12.05 7.58
N LYS A 171 -15.71 11.50 8.79
CA LYS A 171 -16.06 10.10 9.09
C LYS A 171 -17.45 9.97 9.72
N ARG A 172 -17.56 9.82 11.04
CA ARG A 172 -18.81 9.56 11.74
C ARG A 172 -19.08 10.70 12.72
N ASN A 173 -20.35 11.07 12.90
CA ASN A 173 -20.75 12.02 13.92
C ASN A 173 -20.34 11.49 15.32
N PRO A 174 -19.75 12.33 16.19
CA PRO A 174 -19.15 11.87 17.45
C PRO A 174 -20.18 11.35 18.47
N GLN A 175 -21.46 11.75 18.37
CA GLN A 175 -22.52 11.30 19.26
C GLN A 175 -23.30 10.11 18.68
N THR A 176 -23.67 10.16 17.40
CA THR A 176 -24.55 9.12 16.81
C THR A 176 -23.79 7.95 16.20
N HIS A 177 -22.48 8.11 15.93
CA HIS A 177 -21.64 7.16 15.18
C HIS A 177 -22.13 6.89 13.73
N LEU A 178 -23.08 7.68 13.22
CA LEU A 178 -23.60 7.60 11.85
C LEU A 178 -22.81 8.49 10.88
N LYS A 179 -23.00 8.28 9.58
CA LYS A 179 -22.62 9.26 8.55
C LYS A 179 -23.59 10.45 8.63
N ASP A 180 -23.06 11.65 8.48
CA ASP A 180 -23.78 12.90 8.77
C ASP A 180 -23.63 13.85 7.57
N ALA A 181 -24.77 14.22 6.98
CA ALA A 181 -24.81 15.06 5.80
C ALA A 181 -24.50 16.52 6.13
N ASP A 182 -24.95 17.03 7.28
CA ASP A 182 -24.74 18.41 7.68
C ASP A 182 -23.25 18.64 7.97
N MET A 183 -22.60 17.75 8.73
CA MET A 183 -21.14 17.78 8.93
C MET A 183 -20.36 17.75 7.60
N PHE A 184 -20.87 17.03 6.60
CA PHE A 184 -20.22 16.95 5.29
C PHE A 184 -20.43 18.23 4.48
N TRP A 185 -21.66 18.74 4.37
CA TRP A 185 -22.00 19.89 3.52
C TRP A 185 -21.61 21.23 4.14
N ASP A 186 -21.71 21.40 5.46
CA ASP A 186 -21.25 22.59 6.19
C ASP A 186 -19.76 22.85 5.87
N PHE A 187 -18.90 21.86 6.12
CA PHE A 187 -17.46 21.97 5.85
C PHE A 187 -17.15 22.34 4.39
N HIS A 188 -17.80 21.72 3.41
CA HIS A 188 -17.49 22.00 1.99
C HIS A 188 -18.07 23.34 1.52
N SER A 189 -19.23 23.75 2.02
CA SER A 189 -19.84 25.05 1.68
C SER A 189 -19.04 26.23 2.26
N LEU A 190 -18.47 26.07 3.46
CA LEU A 190 -17.59 27.07 4.10
C LEU A 190 -16.14 27.07 3.56
N ARG A 191 -15.73 26.05 2.79
CA ARG A 191 -14.37 25.88 2.24
C ARG A 191 -14.41 25.81 0.69
N PRO A 192 -14.62 26.95 -0.01
CA PRO A 192 -14.81 26.97 -1.46
C PRO A 192 -13.60 26.47 -2.26
N GLU A 193 -12.40 26.42 -1.69
CA GLU A 193 -11.23 25.81 -2.34
C GLU A 193 -11.40 24.31 -2.60
N THR A 194 -12.33 23.64 -1.90
CA THR A 194 -12.64 22.22 -2.10
C THR A 194 -13.42 21.94 -3.39
N MET A 195 -14.06 22.96 -3.99
CA MET A 195 -15.02 22.82 -5.09
C MET A 195 -14.48 22.04 -6.29
N HIS A 196 -13.22 22.25 -6.68
CA HIS A 196 -12.64 21.56 -7.84
C HIS A 196 -12.56 20.03 -7.63
N GLN A 197 -12.13 19.57 -6.46
CA GLN A 197 -12.14 18.14 -6.12
C GLN A 197 -13.57 17.62 -5.94
N PHE A 198 -14.49 18.48 -5.50
CA PHE A 198 -15.89 18.15 -5.29
C PHE A 198 -16.62 17.86 -6.61
N LEU A 199 -16.39 18.69 -7.65
CA LEU A 199 -16.88 18.46 -9.01
C LEU A 199 -16.38 17.12 -9.58
N ILE A 200 -15.12 16.76 -9.34
CA ILE A 200 -14.57 15.45 -9.73
C ILE A 200 -15.26 14.32 -8.94
N LEU A 201 -15.44 14.48 -7.63
CA LEU A 201 -16.05 13.48 -6.75
C LEU A 201 -17.53 13.20 -7.07
N PHE A 202 -18.29 14.22 -7.50
CA PHE A 202 -19.70 14.06 -7.86
C PHE A 202 -19.95 13.77 -9.35
N SER A 203 -18.93 13.87 -10.20
CA SER A 203 -18.95 13.28 -11.55
C SER A 203 -18.97 11.74 -11.52
N ASP A 204 -19.11 11.10 -12.67
CA ASP A 204 -19.03 9.63 -12.84
C ASP A 204 -17.72 9.06 -12.27
N ARG A 205 -16.63 9.84 -12.30
CA ARG A 205 -15.32 9.44 -11.75
C ARG A 205 -15.29 9.26 -10.24
N GLY A 206 -16.36 9.64 -9.52
CA GLY A 206 -16.52 9.36 -8.10
C GLY A 206 -16.70 7.87 -7.77
N ILE A 207 -17.09 7.04 -8.74
CA ILE A 207 -17.24 5.58 -8.57
C ILE A 207 -16.58 4.85 -9.75
N PRO A 208 -15.27 4.55 -9.68
CA PRO A 208 -14.59 3.71 -10.66
C PRO A 208 -15.14 2.28 -10.69
N ASP A 209 -15.17 1.67 -11.88
CA ASP A 209 -15.46 0.25 -12.05
C ASP A 209 -14.21 -0.59 -11.73
N GLY A 210 -14.04 -0.90 -10.45
CA GLY A 210 -12.83 -1.54 -9.93
C GLY A 210 -11.61 -0.62 -9.93
N TYR A 211 -10.50 -1.12 -9.38
CA TYR A 211 -9.26 -0.32 -9.30
C TYR A 211 -8.50 -0.24 -10.63
N ARG A 212 -8.76 -1.16 -11.58
CA ARG A 212 -8.05 -1.26 -12.86
C ARG A 212 -8.43 -0.18 -13.86
N HIS A 213 -9.63 0.41 -13.72
CA HIS A 213 -10.22 1.37 -14.66
C HIS A 213 -10.17 2.83 -14.18
N MET A 214 -9.18 3.18 -13.35
CA MET A 214 -8.93 4.56 -12.89
C MET A 214 -7.48 5.01 -13.11
N ASN A 215 -7.28 6.33 -13.21
CA ASN A 215 -5.95 6.93 -13.23
C ASN A 215 -5.40 7.14 -11.81
N GLY A 216 -4.09 7.08 -11.66
CA GLY A 216 -3.37 7.52 -10.45
C GLY A 216 -2.69 8.87 -10.65
N TYR A 217 -2.45 9.60 -9.56
CA TYR A 217 -1.78 10.90 -9.58
C TYR A 217 -0.93 11.09 -8.33
N GLY A 218 0.22 11.77 -8.46
CA GLY A 218 0.94 12.30 -7.29
C GLY A 218 0.24 13.52 -6.65
N SER A 219 -0.63 14.18 -7.43
CA SER A 219 -1.43 15.38 -7.15
C SER A 219 -0.67 16.64 -6.74
N HIS A 220 0.19 16.54 -5.73
CA HIS A 220 1.11 17.62 -5.35
C HIS A 220 2.11 17.90 -6.47
N THR A 221 2.66 19.10 -6.41
CA THR A 221 3.90 19.42 -7.10
C THR A 221 5.08 18.80 -6.33
N PHE A 222 6.10 18.34 -7.04
CA PHE A 222 7.37 17.87 -6.46
C PHE A 222 8.54 18.58 -7.12
N LYS A 223 9.73 18.48 -6.51
CA LYS A 223 10.99 18.83 -7.15
C LYS A 223 11.63 17.59 -7.75
N LEU A 224 12.17 17.74 -8.95
CA LEU A 224 13.13 16.85 -9.58
C LEU A 224 14.47 17.58 -9.64
N ILE A 225 15.56 16.87 -9.36
CA ILE A 225 16.93 17.42 -9.37
C ILE A 225 17.76 16.55 -10.30
N ASN A 226 18.30 17.16 -11.37
CA ASN A 226 19.11 16.46 -12.36
C ASN A 226 20.56 16.26 -11.86
N LYS A 227 21.40 15.60 -12.68
CA LYS A 227 22.80 15.30 -12.34
C LYS A 227 23.67 16.54 -12.08
N ASP A 228 23.28 17.70 -12.60
CA ASP A 228 23.99 18.97 -12.53
C ASP A 228 23.45 19.85 -11.38
N GLY A 229 22.58 19.31 -10.52
CA GLY A 229 21.93 20.04 -9.42
C GLY A 229 20.78 20.97 -9.87
N LYS A 230 20.37 20.94 -11.15
CA LYS A 230 19.30 21.80 -11.64
C LYS A 230 17.94 21.31 -11.15
N ILE A 231 17.18 22.22 -10.54
CA ILE A 231 15.83 21.98 -10.03
C ILE A 231 14.80 22.17 -11.15
N HIS A 232 13.86 21.23 -11.22
CA HIS A 232 12.63 21.30 -11.99
C HIS A 232 11.45 20.97 -11.08
N PHE A 233 10.29 21.58 -11.29
CA PHE A 233 9.06 21.15 -10.63
C PHE A 233 8.31 20.13 -11.51
N CYS A 234 7.63 19.16 -10.90
CA CYS A 234 6.86 18.16 -11.64
C CYS A 234 5.52 17.80 -11.01
N LYS A 235 4.61 17.26 -11.85
CA LYS A 235 3.39 16.53 -11.46
C LYS A 235 3.48 15.11 -12.02
N PHE A 236 3.19 14.09 -11.20
CA PHE A 236 3.20 12.68 -11.62
C PHE A 236 1.81 12.18 -11.99
N HIS A 237 1.70 11.44 -13.11
CA HIS A 237 0.44 10.90 -13.64
C HIS A 237 0.61 9.43 -14.03
N TYR A 238 -0.31 8.57 -13.59
CA TYR A 238 -0.42 7.17 -14.01
C TYR A 238 -1.74 7.02 -14.78
N LYS A 239 -1.71 6.79 -16.09
CA LYS A 239 -2.91 6.63 -16.91
C LYS A 239 -3.24 5.14 -17.08
N THR A 240 -4.49 4.74 -16.85
CA THR A 240 -4.93 3.34 -17.04
C THR A 240 -4.82 2.95 -18.52
N ASP A 241 -4.17 1.83 -18.81
CA ASP A 241 -4.06 1.28 -20.17
C ASP A 241 -5.33 0.48 -20.57
N GLN A 242 -6.23 0.23 -19.60
CA GLN A 242 -7.48 -0.52 -19.74
C GLN A 242 -8.69 0.39 -20.05
N GLY A 243 -8.46 1.71 -20.13
CA GLY A 243 -9.50 2.72 -20.29
C GLY A 243 -10.22 3.06 -19.00
N ILE A 244 -10.71 4.30 -18.90
CA ILE A 244 -11.56 4.74 -17.78
C ILE A 244 -12.93 4.09 -17.91
N LYS A 245 -13.41 3.52 -16.81
CA LYS A 245 -14.79 3.02 -16.65
C LYS A 245 -15.31 3.37 -15.27
N ASN A 246 -16.62 3.59 -15.19
CA ASN A 246 -17.32 4.05 -14.01
C ASN A 246 -18.62 3.27 -13.82
N LEU A 247 -19.04 3.12 -12.57
CA LEU A 247 -20.31 2.48 -12.22
C LEU A 247 -21.42 3.53 -12.17
N ASP A 248 -22.57 3.21 -12.77
CA ASP A 248 -23.82 3.90 -12.45
C ASP A 248 -24.14 3.76 -10.96
N VAL A 249 -24.76 4.79 -10.37
CA VAL A 249 -25.05 4.84 -8.93
C VAL A 249 -25.90 3.65 -8.48
N LYS A 250 -26.93 3.26 -9.24
CA LYS A 250 -27.78 2.11 -8.87
C LYS A 250 -27.01 0.79 -8.91
N LYS A 251 -26.07 0.65 -9.86
CA LYS A 251 -25.21 -0.53 -9.95
C LYS A 251 -24.20 -0.56 -8.81
N ALA A 252 -23.66 0.59 -8.44
CA ALA A 252 -22.75 0.76 -7.33
C ALA A 252 -23.40 0.41 -5.98
N ASP A 253 -24.64 0.86 -5.75
CA ASP A 253 -25.46 0.53 -4.57
C ASP A 253 -25.80 -0.97 -4.52
N GLN A 254 -26.16 -1.58 -5.65
CA GLN A 254 -26.37 -3.03 -5.74
C GLN A 254 -25.10 -3.78 -5.29
N LEU A 255 -23.96 -3.45 -5.91
CA LEU A 255 -22.67 -4.09 -5.61
C LEU A 255 -22.25 -3.87 -4.15
N ALA A 256 -22.51 -2.70 -3.58
CA ALA A 256 -22.17 -2.40 -2.19
C ALA A 256 -22.87 -3.33 -1.18
N SER A 257 -24.00 -3.93 -1.55
CA SER A 257 -24.71 -4.94 -0.75
C SER A 257 -24.38 -6.38 -1.15
N SER A 258 -24.26 -6.68 -2.46
CA SER A 258 -24.06 -8.06 -2.95
C SER A 258 -22.60 -8.52 -2.95
N ASP A 259 -21.65 -7.58 -3.08
CA ASP A 259 -20.21 -7.84 -3.09
C ASP A 259 -19.45 -6.60 -2.57
N PRO A 260 -19.44 -6.35 -1.25
CA PRO A 260 -18.75 -5.20 -0.66
C PRO A 260 -17.24 -5.19 -0.94
N ASP A 261 -16.67 -6.31 -1.40
CA ASP A 261 -15.25 -6.49 -1.75
C ASP A 261 -15.00 -6.53 -3.28
N TYR A 262 -15.95 -6.01 -4.07
CA TYR A 262 -15.91 -6.02 -5.54
C TYR A 262 -14.57 -5.59 -6.14
N SER A 263 -13.94 -4.53 -5.64
CA SER A 263 -12.67 -4.02 -6.22
C SER A 263 -11.44 -4.81 -5.76
N ILE A 264 -11.50 -5.45 -4.58
CA ILE A 264 -10.53 -6.48 -4.17
C ILE A 264 -10.66 -7.70 -5.10
N ARG A 265 -11.88 -8.20 -5.33
CA ARG A 265 -12.17 -9.37 -6.16
C ARG A 265 -11.76 -9.16 -7.62
N ASP A 266 -12.13 -8.02 -8.21
CA ASP A 266 -11.75 -7.60 -9.57
C ASP A 266 -10.24 -7.63 -9.78
N LEU A 267 -9.48 -6.99 -8.88
CA LEU A 267 -8.03 -6.91 -8.98
C LEU A 267 -7.38 -8.28 -8.80
N PHE A 268 -7.83 -9.06 -7.81
CA PHE A 268 -7.27 -10.38 -7.53
C PHE A 268 -7.49 -11.34 -8.70
N ASN A 269 -8.73 -11.44 -9.19
CA ASN A 269 -9.08 -12.34 -10.29
C ASN A 269 -8.35 -11.93 -11.58
N ALA A 270 -8.32 -10.64 -11.94
CA ALA A 270 -7.61 -10.19 -13.12
C ALA A 270 -6.12 -10.56 -13.10
N ILE A 271 -5.46 -10.51 -11.94
CA ILE A 271 -4.05 -10.94 -11.83
C ILE A 271 -3.92 -12.46 -11.85
N ALA A 272 -4.84 -13.21 -11.22
CA ALA A 272 -4.84 -14.67 -11.24
C ALA A 272 -5.07 -15.24 -12.66
N ASP A 273 -5.92 -14.59 -13.45
CA ASP A 273 -6.26 -14.94 -14.84
C ASP A 273 -5.24 -14.42 -15.88
N GLY A 274 -4.11 -13.88 -15.43
CA GLY A 274 -3.05 -13.33 -16.29
C GLY A 274 -3.39 -12.00 -16.99
N GLN A 275 -4.55 -11.40 -16.69
CA GLN A 275 -5.02 -10.11 -17.21
C GLN A 275 -4.36 -8.93 -16.45
N TYR A 276 -3.04 -8.94 -16.40
CA TYR A 276 -2.22 -8.04 -15.58
C TYR A 276 -2.50 -6.56 -15.83
N PRO A 277 -3.08 -5.84 -14.85
CA PRO A 277 -3.40 -4.44 -15.05
C PRO A 277 -2.14 -3.57 -15.11
N SER A 278 -2.15 -2.58 -16.01
CA SER A 278 -1.01 -1.69 -16.23
C SER A 278 -1.39 -0.23 -16.42
N TRP A 279 -0.43 0.64 -16.12
CA TRP A 279 -0.56 2.09 -16.24
C TRP A 279 0.67 2.70 -16.91
N THR A 280 0.45 3.52 -17.93
CA THR A 280 1.51 4.33 -18.53
C THR A 280 1.78 5.56 -17.65
N TYR A 281 3.06 5.80 -17.34
CA TYR A 281 3.52 6.83 -16.41
C TYR A 281 4.06 8.05 -17.15
N TYR A 282 3.62 9.23 -16.69
CA TYR A 282 3.97 10.52 -17.28
C TYR A 282 4.34 11.54 -16.20
N VAL A 283 5.12 12.54 -16.60
CA VAL A 283 5.37 13.77 -15.84
C VAL A 283 4.94 15.00 -16.63
N GLN A 284 4.39 15.99 -15.95
CA GLN A 284 4.48 17.38 -16.40
C GLN A 284 5.71 18.01 -15.76
N ILE A 285 6.38 18.92 -16.47
CA ILE A 285 7.58 19.61 -15.99
C ILE A 285 7.39 21.13 -16.10
N MET A 286 7.73 21.86 -15.05
CA MET A 286 7.72 23.32 -14.96
C MET A 286 9.08 23.78 -14.41
N THR A 287 9.68 24.83 -14.99
CA THR A 287 10.94 25.39 -14.46
C THR A 287 10.68 26.32 -13.26
N PRO A 288 11.68 26.64 -12.43
CA PRO A 288 11.53 27.61 -11.35
C PRO A 288 11.06 29.00 -11.84
N GLU A 289 11.51 29.42 -13.02
CA GLU A 289 11.13 30.69 -13.63
C GLU A 289 9.66 30.67 -14.10
N GLN A 290 9.21 29.56 -14.69
CA GLN A 290 7.80 29.35 -15.04
C GLN A 290 6.89 29.30 -13.80
N ALA A 291 7.39 28.71 -12.69
CA ALA A 291 6.68 28.67 -11.42
C ALA A 291 6.53 30.06 -10.80
N ALA A 292 7.59 30.89 -10.86
CA ALA A 292 7.57 32.27 -10.40
C ALA A 292 6.68 33.20 -11.26
N ALA A 293 6.63 32.96 -12.57
CA ALA A 293 5.78 33.70 -13.52
C ALA A 293 4.33 33.16 -13.61
N SER A 294 3.98 32.12 -12.84
CA SER A 294 2.66 31.49 -12.91
C SER A 294 1.57 32.39 -12.31
N LYS A 295 0.48 32.57 -13.06
CA LYS A 295 -0.71 33.34 -12.61
C LYS A 295 -1.40 32.73 -11.39
N TYR A 296 -1.25 31.42 -11.20
CA TYR A 296 -1.78 30.68 -10.06
C TYR A 296 -0.62 30.12 -9.23
N ASN A 297 -0.81 29.94 -7.93
CA ASN A 297 0.17 29.23 -7.10
C ASN A 297 0.40 27.81 -7.66
N PRO A 298 1.59 27.48 -8.19
CA PRO A 298 1.85 26.18 -8.80
C PRO A 298 1.99 25.05 -7.77
N PHE A 299 1.97 25.39 -6.47
CA PHE A 299 2.05 24.49 -5.31
C PHE A 299 0.70 24.39 -4.56
N ASP A 300 -0.38 24.96 -5.09
CA ASP A 300 -1.73 24.75 -4.59
C ASP A 300 -2.27 23.39 -5.09
N VAL A 301 -2.49 22.45 -4.16
CA VAL A 301 -3.00 21.11 -4.46
C VAL A 301 -4.42 21.11 -5.06
N THR A 302 -5.17 22.20 -4.91
CA THR A 302 -6.51 22.36 -5.52
C THR A 302 -6.44 22.75 -7.01
N LYS A 303 -5.25 23.05 -7.54
CA LYS A 303 -5.04 23.45 -8.94
C LYS A 303 -4.30 22.37 -9.74
N VAL A 304 -4.69 22.24 -11.00
CA VAL A 304 -3.99 21.42 -12.00
C VAL A 304 -3.10 22.31 -12.87
N TRP A 305 -2.02 21.74 -13.40
CA TRP A 305 -1.29 22.39 -14.48
C TRP A 305 -1.95 22.01 -15.80
N SER A 306 -2.35 23.01 -16.59
CA SER A 306 -2.95 22.83 -17.91
C SER A 306 -2.06 21.94 -18.80
N HIS A 307 -2.63 20.89 -19.38
CA HIS A 307 -1.92 20.02 -20.32
C HIS A 307 -1.53 20.73 -21.63
N LYS A 308 -2.14 21.88 -21.95
CA LYS A 308 -1.77 22.71 -23.10
C LYS A 308 -0.43 23.42 -22.86
N ASP A 309 -0.22 23.92 -21.65
CA ASP A 309 0.95 24.73 -21.29
C ASP A 309 2.09 23.84 -20.76
N TYR A 310 1.73 22.73 -20.10
CA TYR A 310 2.64 21.73 -19.55
C TYR A 310 2.21 20.33 -20.03
N PRO A 311 2.58 19.91 -21.25
CA PRO A 311 2.17 18.61 -21.80
C PRO A 311 2.73 17.42 -21.01
N LEU A 312 2.05 16.27 -21.13
CA LEU A 312 2.48 15.02 -20.51
C LEU A 312 3.68 14.44 -21.25
N ILE A 313 4.81 14.33 -20.55
CA ILE A 313 6.03 13.68 -21.02
C ILE A 313 5.99 12.22 -20.54
N PRO A 314 6.02 11.21 -21.44
CA PRO A 314 6.05 9.80 -21.04
C PRO A 314 7.37 9.47 -20.33
N VAL A 315 7.32 8.47 -19.43
CA VAL A 315 8.45 8.04 -18.61
C VAL A 315 8.61 6.52 -18.61
N GLY A 316 7.53 5.79 -18.41
CA GLY A 316 7.57 4.35 -18.19
C GLY A 316 6.20 3.69 -18.15
N LYS A 317 6.18 2.42 -17.79
CA LYS A 317 4.97 1.62 -17.63
C LYS A 317 5.04 0.83 -16.32
N MET A 318 3.98 0.88 -15.54
CA MET A 318 3.81 0.05 -14.34
C MET A 318 2.87 -1.11 -14.66
N VAL A 319 3.22 -2.32 -14.24
CA VAL A 319 2.43 -3.55 -14.42
C VAL A 319 2.29 -4.25 -13.07
N LEU A 320 1.08 -4.69 -12.72
CA LEU A 320 0.83 -5.50 -11.53
C LEU A 320 0.54 -6.94 -11.98
N ASN A 321 1.38 -7.88 -11.53
CA ASN A 321 1.37 -9.27 -12.00
C ASN A 321 1.55 -10.32 -10.90
N ARG A 322 1.52 -9.92 -9.62
CA ARG A 322 1.52 -10.84 -8.47
C ARG A 322 0.54 -10.36 -7.40
N ASN A 323 -0.39 -11.24 -7.01
CA ASN A 323 -1.25 -11.05 -5.84
C ASN A 323 -0.43 -11.20 -4.54
N PRO A 324 -0.87 -10.64 -3.40
CA PRO A 324 -0.31 -10.98 -2.09
C PRO A 324 -0.53 -12.47 -1.80
N GLU A 325 0.44 -13.10 -1.15
CA GLU A 325 0.32 -14.46 -0.60
C GLU A 325 -0.44 -14.41 0.73
N ASN A 326 -0.23 -13.37 1.54
CA ASN A 326 -1.01 -13.09 2.74
C ASN A 326 -1.43 -11.60 2.80
N TYR A 327 -2.74 -11.33 2.73
CA TYR A 327 -3.28 -9.96 2.75
C TYR A 327 -2.85 -9.17 3.99
N PHE A 328 -2.84 -9.78 5.18
CA PHE A 328 -2.50 -9.06 6.41
C PHE A 328 -1.02 -8.63 6.42
N ALA A 329 -0.11 -9.55 6.12
CA ALA A 329 1.33 -9.30 6.07
C ALA A 329 1.75 -8.33 4.95
N GLU A 330 1.09 -8.40 3.78
CA GLU A 330 1.53 -7.70 2.57
C GLU A 330 0.68 -6.48 2.18
N VAL A 331 -0.56 -6.37 2.67
CA VAL A 331 -1.49 -5.28 2.31
C VAL A 331 -1.98 -4.52 3.54
N GLU A 332 -2.27 -5.18 4.66
CA GLU A 332 -2.67 -4.45 5.86
C GLU A 332 -1.45 -3.79 6.53
N GLN A 333 -0.34 -4.52 6.64
CA GLN A 333 0.90 -4.01 7.23
C GLN A 333 1.76 -3.14 6.29
N ILE A 334 1.42 -2.97 5.01
CA ILE A 334 2.21 -2.09 4.13
C ILE A 334 2.08 -0.61 4.50
N ALA A 335 3.21 0.10 4.44
CA ALA A 335 3.36 1.49 4.83
C ALA A 335 3.98 2.32 3.69
N PHE A 336 3.34 3.44 3.34
CA PHE A 336 3.76 4.35 2.28
C PHE A 336 3.97 5.74 2.89
N SER A 337 5.18 6.31 2.84
CA SER A 337 5.42 7.66 3.37
C SER A 337 5.87 8.62 2.26
N PRO A 338 5.18 9.75 2.06
CA PRO A 338 5.64 10.89 1.28
C PRO A 338 7.09 11.33 1.54
N ALA A 339 7.60 11.15 2.76
CA ALA A 339 8.96 11.58 3.12
C ALA A 339 10.07 10.65 2.61
N HIS A 340 9.76 9.43 2.16
CA HIS A 340 10.78 8.44 1.81
C HIS A 340 11.34 8.61 0.38
N MET A 341 11.48 9.86 -0.07
CA MET A 341 12.02 10.22 -1.38
C MET A 341 13.51 9.85 -1.49
N ILE A 342 14.04 9.86 -2.72
CA ILE A 342 15.42 9.49 -3.02
C ILE A 342 16.18 10.61 -3.74
N PRO A 343 17.52 10.66 -3.68
CA PRO A 343 18.30 11.71 -4.33
C PRO A 343 17.95 11.85 -5.82
N GLY A 344 17.50 13.05 -6.21
CA GLY A 344 16.90 13.35 -7.51
C GLY A 344 15.38 13.62 -7.48
N ILE A 345 14.70 13.36 -6.36
CA ILE A 345 13.28 13.69 -6.09
C ILE A 345 13.17 14.32 -4.70
N GLU A 346 12.50 15.46 -4.60
CA GLU A 346 12.31 16.21 -3.35
C GLU A 346 10.88 16.78 -3.24
N PRO A 347 10.42 17.16 -2.03
CA PRO A 347 9.14 17.85 -1.88
C PRO A 347 9.18 19.28 -2.42
N SER A 348 8.07 19.76 -2.99
CA SER A 348 7.86 21.19 -3.26
C SER A 348 7.33 21.90 -2.00
N PRO A 349 7.23 23.26 -1.98
CA PRO A 349 6.65 23.99 -0.85
C PRO A 349 5.11 23.91 -0.77
N ASP A 350 4.49 22.87 -1.33
CA ASP A 350 3.05 22.61 -1.21
C ASP A 350 2.73 22.32 0.27
N LYS A 351 1.90 23.19 0.88
CA LYS A 351 1.58 23.13 2.33
C LYS A 351 1.00 21.77 2.74
N MET A 352 0.20 21.14 1.88
CA MET A 352 -0.40 19.83 2.13
C MET A 352 0.59 18.69 1.95
N LEU A 353 1.56 18.82 1.04
CA LEU A 353 2.67 17.87 0.93
C LEU A 353 3.54 17.90 2.19
N LEU A 354 3.94 19.10 2.64
CA LEU A 354 4.83 19.30 3.78
C LEU A 354 4.30 18.66 5.07
N GLY A 355 3.02 18.88 5.41
CA GLY A 355 2.41 18.23 6.58
C GLY A 355 2.39 16.70 6.51
N ARG A 356 2.35 16.14 5.29
CA ARG A 356 2.32 14.68 5.05
C ARG A 356 3.71 14.04 5.04
N LEU A 357 4.79 14.83 5.00
CA LEU A 357 6.15 14.34 5.27
C LEU A 357 6.28 13.86 6.72
N PHE A 358 5.64 14.56 7.67
CA PHE A 358 5.58 14.15 9.07
C PHE A 358 4.53 13.05 9.30
N SER A 359 3.26 13.34 8.98
CA SER A 359 2.10 12.57 9.46
C SER A 359 2.14 11.07 9.13
N TYR A 360 2.65 10.69 7.96
CA TYR A 360 2.72 9.28 7.57
C TYR A 360 3.79 8.51 8.36
N GLY A 361 4.97 9.11 8.58
CA GLY A 361 6.00 8.47 9.41
C GLY A 361 5.52 8.28 10.85
N ASP A 362 4.73 9.22 11.36
CA ASP A 362 4.16 9.19 12.70
C ASP A 362 3.08 8.12 12.88
N THR A 363 2.02 8.14 12.05
CA THR A 363 0.91 7.18 12.15
C THR A 363 1.35 5.72 11.95
N HIS A 364 2.41 5.47 11.17
CA HIS A 364 2.97 4.13 11.05
C HIS A 364 3.65 3.62 12.33
N ARG A 365 4.33 4.48 13.09
CA ARG A 365 4.94 4.08 14.38
C ARG A 365 3.88 3.70 15.41
N HIS A 366 2.73 4.37 15.39
CA HIS A 366 1.57 4.00 16.21
C HIS A 366 0.91 2.70 15.72
N ARG A 367 0.56 2.62 14.43
CA ARG A 367 -0.23 1.53 13.86
C ARG A 367 0.51 0.18 13.77
N LEU A 368 1.82 0.21 13.52
CA LEU A 368 2.65 -0.96 13.22
C LEU A 368 3.86 -1.12 14.15
N GLY A 369 3.99 -0.24 15.15
CA GLY A 369 5.16 -0.18 16.03
C GLY A 369 6.35 0.59 15.44
N PRO A 370 7.35 0.92 16.28
CA PRO A 370 8.48 1.77 15.88
C PRO A 370 9.34 1.13 14.77
N ASN A 371 9.44 -0.20 14.76
CA ASN A 371 10.25 -0.99 13.83
C ASN A 371 9.49 -1.45 12.56
N TYR A 372 8.37 -0.82 12.19
CA TYR A 372 7.55 -1.23 11.04
C TYR A 372 8.27 -1.34 9.68
N LEU A 373 9.44 -0.69 9.54
CA LEU A 373 10.31 -0.79 8.36
C LEU A 373 11.06 -2.13 8.27
N GLN A 374 11.08 -2.94 9.33
CA GLN A 374 11.65 -4.29 9.34
C GLN A 374 10.68 -5.34 8.78
N LEU A 375 9.37 -5.03 8.75
CA LEU A 375 8.34 -5.90 8.17
C LEU A 375 8.67 -6.16 6.68
N PRO A 376 8.59 -7.41 6.17
CA PRO A 376 9.12 -7.77 4.85
C PRO A 376 8.65 -6.87 3.71
N VAL A 377 7.35 -6.54 3.67
CA VAL A 377 6.77 -5.68 2.62
C VAL A 377 7.23 -4.22 2.69
N ASN A 378 7.74 -3.77 3.84
CA ASN A 378 8.24 -2.42 4.06
C ASN A 378 9.76 -2.31 3.96
N CYS A 379 10.48 -3.43 4.08
CA CYS A 379 11.93 -3.46 4.18
C CYS A 379 12.64 -2.93 2.92
N PRO A 380 13.42 -1.86 3.03
CA PRO A 380 14.37 -1.48 1.98
C PRO A 380 15.61 -2.36 2.13
N PHE A 381 15.78 -3.34 1.23
CA PHE A 381 16.72 -4.49 1.26
C PHE A 381 18.16 -4.33 1.80
N LYS A 382 18.67 -3.11 2.03
CA LYS A 382 19.95 -2.85 2.69
C LYS A 382 19.88 -1.53 3.47
N VAL A 383 19.82 -1.60 4.80
CA VAL A 383 19.83 -0.44 5.70
C VAL A 383 21.18 -0.36 6.43
N ARG A 384 21.72 0.85 6.57
CA ARG A 384 22.86 1.17 7.43
C ARG A 384 22.59 2.49 8.14
N SER A 385 22.18 2.42 9.40
CA SER A 385 21.74 3.58 10.18
C SER A 385 22.27 3.53 11.62
N TYR A 386 22.19 4.66 12.32
CA TYR A 386 22.55 4.80 13.73
C TYR A 386 21.41 4.47 14.70
N GLN A 387 20.19 4.21 14.18
CA GLN A 387 19.04 3.80 14.98
C GLN A 387 19.25 2.40 15.58
N ARG A 388 18.75 2.18 16.79
CA ARG A 388 18.87 0.93 17.57
C ARG A 388 17.55 0.62 18.28
N ASP A 389 17.45 -0.60 18.77
CA ASP A 389 16.44 -1.06 19.75
C ASP A 389 14.97 -0.86 19.30
N GLY A 390 14.09 -0.47 20.23
CA GLY A 390 12.66 -0.31 19.99
C GLY A 390 11.86 -1.62 20.07
N PHE A 391 10.56 -1.50 20.35
CA PHE A 391 9.64 -2.63 20.41
C PHE A 391 9.59 -3.39 19.07
N GLY A 392 9.52 -4.72 19.12
CA GLY A 392 9.47 -5.57 17.92
C GLY A 392 10.71 -5.42 17.02
N ASN A 393 11.90 -5.31 17.61
CA ASN A 393 13.16 -5.33 16.84
C ASN A 393 13.57 -6.77 16.51
N PHE A 394 13.53 -7.13 15.23
CA PHE A 394 13.91 -8.45 14.72
C PHE A 394 15.22 -8.44 13.91
N ILE A 395 15.73 -7.26 13.54
CA ILE A 395 16.92 -7.07 12.71
C ILE A 395 17.95 -6.22 13.44
N SER A 396 18.90 -6.87 14.11
CA SER A 396 20.02 -6.19 14.78
C SER A 396 21.11 -5.75 13.78
N PRO A 397 21.60 -4.49 13.85
CA PRO A 397 22.78 -4.05 13.11
C PRO A 397 24.11 -4.55 13.73
N GLY A 398 24.07 -5.39 14.77
CA GLY A 398 25.25 -5.94 15.43
C GLY A 398 26.07 -4.88 16.16
N ASN A 399 27.40 -5.02 16.11
CA ASN A 399 28.36 -4.16 16.81
C ASN A 399 28.73 -2.86 16.06
N VAL A 400 27.99 -2.47 15.01
CA VAL A 400 28.23 -1.22 14.29
C VAL A 400 28.10 -0.03 15.26
N PRO A 401 28.99 0.99 15.22
CA PRO A 401 28.86 2.18 16.06
C PRO A 401 27.47 2.83 15.98
N ASN A 402 26.93 3.22 17.14
CA ASN A 402 25.60 3.85 17.27
C ASN A 402 25.66 5.39 17.32
N TYR A 403 26.83 6.00 17.09
CA TYR A 403 27.05 7.46 17.14
C TYR A 403 27.80 7.98 15.90
N HIS A 404 27.58 9.25 15.56
CA HIS A 404 28.23 9.94 14.44
C HIS A 404 28.67 11.36 14.85
N PRO A 405 29.86 11.84 14.44
CA PRO A 405 30.91 11.11 13.71
C PRO A 405 31.60 10.04 14.58
N ASN A 406 32.29 9.09 13.95
CA ASN A 406 33.08 8.06 14.64
C ASN A 406 34.30 7.64 13.79
N SER A 407 35.31 7.09 14.45
CA SER A 407 36.55 6.57 13.83
C SER A 407 36.54 5.05 13.63
N PHE A 408 35.38 4.40 13.76
CA PHE A 408 35.24 2.94 13.86
C PHE A 408 34.41 2.34 12.70
N SER A 409 34.58 2.91 11.51
CA SER A 409 33.91 2.46 10.26
C SER A 409 32.38 2.43 10.30
N GLY A 410 31.75 3.28 11.11
CA GLY A 410 30.30 3.48 11.08
C GLY A 410 29.81 4.16 9.78
N PRO A 411 28.50 4.17 9.50
CA PRO A 411 27.94 4.77 8.28
C PRO A 411 28.27 6.27 8.11
N SER A 412 28.82 6.67 6.96
CA SER A 412 29.13 8.08 6.66
C SER A 412 28.18 8.69 5.63
N ASN A 413 28.20 10.01 5.52
CA ASN A 413 27.41 10.78 4.55
C ASN A 413 27.69 10.33 3.10
N ASP A 414 26.63 10.15 2.31
CA ASP A 414 26.75 9.76 0.91
C ASP A 414 27.07 10.97 0.02
N ALA A 415 28.17 10.88 -0.74
CA ALA A 415 28.64 11.97 -1.59
C ALA A 415 27.66 12.30 -2.72
N ARG A 416 26.99 11.28 -3.29
CA ARG A 416 26.00 11.44 -4.36
C ARG A 416 24.70 12.09 -3.86
N ALA A 417 24.26 11.75 -2.65
CA ALA A 417 23.13 12.43 -2.02
C ALA A 417 23.46 13.92 -1.77
N LYS A 418 24.69 14.22 -1.32
CA LYS A 418 25.14 15.61 -1.11
C LYS A 418 25.15 16.44 -2.40
N THR A 419 25.55 15.88 -3.54
CA THR A 419 25.51 16.62 -4.82
C THR A 419 24.10 16.80 -5.38
N LEU A 420 23.14 15.98 -4.94
CA LEU A 420 21.74 16.00 -5.38
C LEU A 420 20.79 16.65 -4.36
N ALA A 421 21.34 17.42 -3.41
CA ALA A 421 20.59 18.23 -2.43
C ALA A 421 21.07 19.70 -2.47
N PRO A 422 20.89 20.40 -3.60
CA PRO A 422 21.31 21.80 -3.76
C PRO A 422 20.50 22.72 -2.85
N PRO A 423 21.10 23.80 -2.30
CA PRO A 423 20.34 24.83 -1.61
C PRO A 423 19.38 25.51 -2.59
N PHE A 424 18.23 25.94 -2.09
CA PHE A 424 17.24 26.71 -2.84
C PHE A 424 16.93 28.02 -2.11
N ALA A 425 16.67 29.08 -2.87
CA ALA A 425 16.35 30.39 -2.30
C ALA A 425 14.98 30.38 -1.61
N VAL A 426 14.88 31.12 -0.51
CA VAL A 426 13.64 31.38 0.24
C VAL A 426 13.57 32.87 0.57
N SER A 427 12.37 33.43 0.63
CA SER A 427 12.12 34.85 0.92
C SER A 427 10.73 35.05 1.53
N GLY A 428 10.54 36.18 2.22
CA GLY A 428 9.30 36.52 2.92
C GLY A 428 9.38 36.34 4.44
N GLU A 429 8.28 36.66 5.13
CA GLU A 429 8.20 36.60 6.59
C GLU A 429 7.67 35.23 7.07
N ALA A 430 8.00 34.86 8.31
CA ALA A 430 7.47 33.66 8.93
C ALA A 430 6.06 33.92 9.52
N TYR A 431 5.03 33.83 8.68
CA TYR A 431 3.63 34.10 9.09
C TYR A 431 2.61 33.04 8.64
N ARG A 432 1.42 33.04 9.25
CA ARG A 432 0.31 32.13 8.96
C ARG A 432 -0.53 32.60 7.77
N TYR A 433 0.07 32.69 6.59
CA TYR A 433 -0.63 33.12 5.37
C TYR A 433 -1.78 32.18 5.00
N ILE A 434 -3.00 32.72 5.00
CA ILE A 434 -4.20 32.08 4.43
C ILE A 434 -3.94 31.82 2.94
N MET A 435 -4.44 30.69 2.43
CA MET A 435 -4.39 30.41 0.99
C MET A 435 -5.51 31.21 0.31
N ILE A 436 -5.23 32.47 -0.02
CA ILE A 436 -6.19 33.36 -0.69
C ILE A 436 -6.48 32.80 -2.09
N MET A 437 -7.76 32.64 -2.39
CA MET A 437 -8.23 32.33 -3.74
C MET A 437 -8.25 33.63 -4.56
N MET A 438 -7.29 33.76 -5.47
CA MET A 438 -7.36 34.67 -6.64
C MET A 438 -7.50 33.83 -7.90
#